data_AF-A0AAV7ILP7-F1
#
_entry.id   AF-A0AAV7ILP7-F1
#
_cell.length_a   1.000
_cell.length_b   1.000
_cell.length_c   1.000
_cell.angle_alpha   90.00
_cell.angle_beta   90.00
_cell.angle_gamma   90.00
#
_symmetry.space_group_name_H-M   'P 1'
#
loop_
_entity.id
_entity.type
_entity.pdbx_description
1 polymer ?
#
loop_
_entity_poly.entity_id
_entity_poly.type
_entity_poly.pdbx_seq_one_letter_code
_entity_poly.pdbx_strand_id
1 'polypeptide(L)'
;MVTIKKFFSVVVGVKFVKKDFMIHVQIKEGQLLPYGEINLTRWKDLEAFDYSEENGCFYLDSSSADSKNRVMTPGRDYGPAEKINLDDLVAPPGYLVTGVRFRFAWDSRAWPLLRRGTTQLEIQATKFDFVQGKLFGKSFWVPASSMSKKYLELENPDDPSKAPEELQEVTSGKTVKFRASDFEKDAGQSTVPFFDGRSLEFSPPVPLQGLGLFHRGHKGFGGYLAFRAVDLNMFTIFSDYSNFVKNFE
;
A
#
# COMPACT_ATOMS: atom_id res chain seq x y z
N MET A 1 -20.60 -30.90 12.40
CA MET A 1 -21.13 -29.54 12.19
C MET A 1 -19.97 -28.59 12.43
N VAL A 2 -19.20 -28.27 11.39
CA VAL A 2 -17.97 -27.47 11.51
C VAL A 2 -18.34 -26.03 11.20
N THR A 3 -18.41 -25.20 12.24
CA THR A 3 -18.54 -23.75 12.09
C THR A 3 -17.27 -23.23 11.44
N ILE A 4 -17.33 -22.93 10.15
CA ILE A 4 -16.28 -22.17 9.46
C ILE A 4 -16.33 -20.75 10.04
N LYS A 5 -15.44 -20.46 11.01
CA LYS A 5 -15.20 -19.09 11.47
C LYS A 5 -14.70 -18.30 10.27
N LYS A 6 -15.54 -17.42 9.74
CA LYS A 6 -15.13 -16.42 8.75
C LYS A 6 -14.13 -15.49 9.45
N PHE A 7 -12.84 -15.65 9.17
CA PHE A 7 -11.81 -14.77 9.70
C PHE A 7 -11.97 -13.39 9.07
N PHE A 8 -12.34 -12.41 9.89
CA PHE A 8 -12.35 -11.01 9.49
C PHE A 8 -10.97 -10.43 9.77
N SER A 9 -10.08 -10.50 8.78
CA SER A 9 -8.69 -10.05 8.93
C SER A 9 -8.57 -8.56 8.64
N VAL A 10 -7.73 -7.88 9.41
CA VAL A 10 -7.34 -6.47 9.22
C VAL A 10 -5.86 -6.39 8.88
N VAL A 11 -5.46 -5.34 8.18
CA VAL A 11 -4.04 -5.08 7.89
C VAL A 11 -3.38 -4.54 9.16
N VAL A 12 -2.25 -5.16 9.53
CA VAL A 12 -1.43 -4.79 10.70
C VAL A 12 0.03 -4.52 10.35
N GLY A 13 0.39 -4.71 9.08
CA GLY A 13 1.70 -4.37 8.57
C GLY A 13 1.77 -4.46 7.06
N VAL A 14 2.79 -3.83 6.47
CA VAL A 14 3.01 -3.80 5.02
C VAL A 14 4.51 -3.76 4.70
N LYS A 15 4.89 -4.23 3.52
CA LYS A 15 6.25 -4.08 2.98
C LYS A 15 6.28 -4.12 1.47
N PHE A 16 7.34 -3.57 0.88
CA PHE A 16 7.68 -3.79 -0.52
C PHE A 16 8.42 -5.11 -0.68
N VAL A 17 8.09 -5.88 -1.72
CA VAL A 17 8.79 -7.13 -2.07
C VAL A 17 9.03 -7.17 -3.56
N LYS A 18 10.28 -7.41 -3.98
CA LYS A 18 10.58 -7.77 -5.37
C LYS A 18 10.41 -9.28 -5.53
N LYS A 19 9.49 -9.71 -6.39
CA LYS A 19 9.23 -11.12 -6.72
C LYS A 19 8.72 -11.20 -8.16
N ASP A 20 9.16 -12.20 -8.92
CA ASP A 20 8.68 -12.49 -10.28
C ASP A 20 8.72 -11.27 -11.20
N PHE A 21 9.88 -10.60 -11.23
CA PHE A 21 10.14 -9.37 -12.02
C PHE A 21 9.26 -8.15 -11.70
N MET A 22 8.49 -8.21 -10.60
CA MET A 22 7.60 -7.14 -10.17
C MET A 22 7.93 -6.66 -8.76
N ILE A 23 7.52 -5.42 -8.48
CA ILE A 23 7.47 -4.87 -7.13
C ILE A 23 6.04 -5.03 -6.62
N HIS A 24 5.90 -5.73 -5.50
CA HIS A 24 4.64 -6.00 -4.83
C HIS A 24 4.52 -5.19 -3.55
N VAL A 25 3.28 -4.89 -3.16
CA VAL A 25 2.95 -4.58 -1.77
C VAL A 25 2.46 -5.87 -1.11
N GLN A 26 3.20 -6.35 -0.12
CA GLN A 26 2.78 -7.49 0.70
C GLN A 26 2.17 -6.96 2.00
N ILE A 27 1.03 -7.53 2.40
CA ILE A 27 0.35 -7.16 3.64
C ILE A 27 0.53 -8.24 4.71
N LYS A 28 0.63 -7.82 5.96
CA LYS A 28 0.47 -8.66 7.14
C LYS A 28 -0.95 -8.49 7.64
N GLU A 29 -1.66 -9.59 7.75
CA GLU A 29 -3.04 -9.62 8.23
C GLU A 29 -3.09 -10.18 9.65
N GLY A 30 -4.06 -9.72 10.43
CA GLY A 30 -4.34 -10.21 11.79
C GLY A 30 -5.83 -10.32 12.06
N GLN A 31 -6.21 -11.22 12.95
CA GLN A 31 -7.58 -11.34 13.44
C GLN A 31 -7.89 -10.20 14.40
N LEU A 32 -8.92 -9.41 14.09
CA LEU A 32 -9.45 -8.41 15.00
C LEU A 32 -10.19 -9.06 16.17
N LEU A 33 -9.90 -8.58 17.38
CA LEU A 33 -10.54 -8.95 18.64
C LEU A 33 -11.20 -7.72 19.29
N PRO A 34 -12.05 -7.94 20.32
CA PRO A 34 -12.61 -6.85 21.11
C PRO A 34 -11.57 -5.81 21.51
N TYR A 35 -12.00 -4.55 21.51
CA TYR A 35 -11.20 -3.39 21.92
C TYR A 35 -9.95 -3.14 21.06
N GLY A 36 -9.95 -3.63 19.81
CA GLY A 36 -8.88 -3.38 18.85
C GLY A 36 -7.65 -4.27 19.02
N GLU A 37 -7.71 -5.26 19.91
CA GLU A 37 -6.66 -6.26 20.04
C GLU A 37 -6.50 -7.08 18.74
N ILE A 38 -5.29 -7.58 18.51
CA ILE A 38 -4.95 -8.37 17.34
C ILE A 38 -4.39 -9.72 17.78
N ASN A 39 -4.91 -10.79 17.17
CA ASN A 39 -4.39 -12.14 17.31
C ASN A 39 -4.10 -12.77 15.94
N LEU A 40 -3.36 -13.88 15.91
CA LEU A 40 -3.09 -14.69 14.73
C LEU A 40 -2.62 -13.87 13.53
N THR A 41 -1.47 -13.23 13.67
CA THR A 41 -0.89 -12.45 12.56
C THR A 41 -0.10 -13.33 11.60
N ARG A 42 -0.21 -13.04 10.30
CA ARG A 42 0.61 -13.68 9.25
C ARG A 42 0.82 -12.74 8.08
N TRP A 43 1.95 -12.88 7.39
CA TRP A 43 2.11 -12.28 6.07
C TRP A 43 1.23 -13.03 5.08
N LYS A 44 0.49 -12.29 4.26
CA LYS A 44 -0.28 -12.89 3.17
C LYS A 44 0.69 -13.30 2.06
N ASP A 45 0.65 -14.56 1.65
CA ASP A 45 1.51 -15.05 0.58
C ASP A 45 1.26 -14.29 -0.72
N LEU A 46 2.35 -13.99 -1.43
CA LEU A 46 2.28 -13.38 -2.75
C LEU A 46 2.00 -14.48 -3.78
N GLU A 47 1.04 -14.20 -4.66
CA GLU A 47 0.79 -14.96 -5.87
C GLU A 47 2.10 -15.18 -6.66
N ALA A 48 2.19 -16.31 -7.35
CA ALA A 48 3.32 -16.62 -8.23
C ALA A 48 2.98 -16.18 -9.65
N PHE A 49 3.90 -15.46 -10.28
CA PHE A 49 3.74 -14.97 -11.64
C PHE A 49 4.85 -15.49 -12.53
N ASP A 50 4.51 -15.75 -13.79
CA ASP A 50 5.48 -16.10 -14.83
C ASP A 50 5.32 -15.18 -16.05
N TYR A 51 6.40 -14.95 -16.78
CA TYR A 51 6.43 -14.09 -17.96
C TYR A 51 6.63 -14.93 -19.22
N SER A 52 5.66 -14.88 -20.14
CA SER A 52 5.83 -15.47 -21.46
C SER A 52 6.46 -14.44 -22.39
N GLU A 53 7.71 -14.68 -22.80
CA GLU A 53 8.36 -13.86 -23.84
C GLU A 53 7.62 -13.95 -25.17
N GLU A 54 7.11 -15.14 -25.53
CA GLU A 54 6.36 -15.38 -26.77
C GLU A 54 5.10 -14.52 -26.87
N ASN A 55 4.33 -14.45 -25.77
CA ASN A 55 3.07 -13.71 -25.74
C ASN A 55 3.21 -12.27 -25.22
N GLY A 56 4.39 -11.92 -24.69
CA GLY A 56 4.68 -10.62 -24.09
C GLY A 56 3.82 -10.28 -22.88
N CYS A 57 3.34 -11.27 -22.13
CA CYS A 57 2.40 -11.09 -21.03
C CYS A 57 2.71 -11.96 -19.81
N PHE A 58 2.21 -11.54 -18.65
CA PHE A 58 2.33 -12.30 -17.41
C PHE A 58 1.15 -13.25 -17.20
N TYR A 59 1.41 -14.35 -16.53
CA TYR A 59 0.42 -15.36 -16.15
C TYR A 59 0.48 -15.57 -14.65
N LEU A 60 -0.68 -15.77 -14.03
CA LEU A 60 -0.75 -16.30 -12.69
C LEU A 60 -0.43 -17.79 -12.73
N ASP A 61 0.66 -18.20 -12.08
CA ASP A 61 1.08 -19.59 -11.98
C ASP A 61 0.24 -20.31 -10.91
N SER A 62 -0.55 -21.27 -11.38
CA SER A 62 -1.47 -22.06 -10.56
C SER A 62 -0.75 -23.26 -9.94
N SER A 63 0.13 -23.01 -8.97
CA SER A 63 0.61 -24.06 -8.05
C SER A 63 -0.48 -24.55 -7.06
N SER A 64 -1.69 -23.97 -7.13
CA SER A 64 -2.87 -24.39 -6.37
C SER A 64 -3.88 -25.10 -7.30
N ALA A 65 -4.25 -26.34 -6.94
CA ALA A 65 -5.03 -27.27 -7.75
C ALA A 65 -6.41 -26.78 -8.25
N ASP A 66 -6.89 -25.63 -7.77
CA ASP A 66 -8.21 -25.06 -8.07
C ASP A 66 -8.18 -23.81 -8.98
N SER A 67 -7.01 -23.32 -9.39
CA SER A 67 -6.91 -22.19 -10.32
C SER A 67 -6.39 -22.65 -11.69
N LYS A 68 -7.01 -22.18 -12.78
CA LYS A 68 -6.45 -22.33 -14.13
C LYS A 68 -5.46 -21.19 -14.34
N ASN A 69 -4.34 -21.45 -15.03
CA ASN A 69 -3.42 -20.41 -15.49
C ASN A 69 -4.21 -19.27 -16.13
N ARG A 70 -4.15 -18.09 -15.52
CA ARG A 70 -4.91 -16.91 -15.93
C ARG A 70 -3.94 -15.88 -16.50
N VAL A 71 -4.17 -15.47 -17.74
CA VAL A 71 -3.47 -14.33 -18.34
C VAL A 71 -3.74 -13.09 -17.50
N MET A 72 -2.69 -12.44 -17.03
CA MET A 72 -2.80 -11.19 -16.30
C MET A 72 -3.10 -10.04 -17.27
N THR A 73 -3.93 -9.11 -16.82
CA THR A 73 -4.34 -7.95 -17.61
C THR A 73 -3.49 -6.72 -17.26
N PRO A 74 -2.71 -6.15 -18.20
CA PRO A 74 -2.00 -4.89 -17.98
C PRO A 74 -2.96 -3.77 -17.56
N GLY A 75 -2.55 -2.94 -16.61
CA GLY A 75 -3.37 -1.87 -16.02
C GLY A 75 -4.29 -2.32 -14.89
N ARG A 76 -4.62 -3.62 -14.83
CA ARG A 76 -5.47 -4.19 -13.79
C ARG A 76 -4.69 -5.03 -12.79
N ASP A 77 -3.92 -5.99 -13.30
CA ASP A 77 -3.16 -6.95 -12.49
C ASP A 77 -1.70 -6.51 -12.33
N TYR A 78 -1.12 -5.86 -13.34
CA TYR A 78 0.25 -5.31 -13.31
C TYR A 78 0.38 -4.09 -14.23
N GLY A 79 1.45 -3.31 -14.10
CA GLY A 79 1.74 -2.21 -15.02
C GLY A 79 3.08 -1.53 -14.73
N PRO A 80 3.64 -0.78 -15.70
CA PRO A 80 4.89 -0.05 -15.49
C PRO A 80 4.70 1.09 -14.49
N ALA A 81 5.61 1.18 -13.53
CA ALA A 81 5.69 2.29 -12.59
C ALA A 81 6.56 3.41 -13.18
N GLU A 82 5.95 4.36 -13.91
CA GLU A 82 6.67 5.51 -14.48
C GLU A 82 6.76 6.68 -13.48
N LYS A 83 5.69 6.89 -12.74
CA LYS A 83 5.53 7.93 -11.72
C LYS A 83 4.68 7.37 -10.60
N ILE A 84 4.85 7.88 -9.39
CA ILE A 84 4.04 7.48 -8.23
C ILE A 84 3.66 8.67 -7.37
N ASN A 85 2.42 8.65 -6.87
CA ASN A 85 1.94 9.63 -5.92
C ASN A 85 2.35 9.26 -4.50
N LEU A 86 2.85 10.26 -3.78
CA LEU A 86 3.19 10.19 -2.37
C LEU A 86 1.97 10.71 -1.61
N ASP A 87 1.08 9.83 -1.19
CA ASP A 87 -0.19 10.15 -0.53
C ASP A 87 -0.28 9.50 0.83
N ASP A 88 -0.88 10.22 1.78
CA ASP A 88 -1.35 9.65 3.03
C ASP A 88 -2.85 9.38 2.93
N LEU A 89 -3.24 8.12 3.09
CA LEU A 89 -4.63 7.70 3.01
C LEU A 89 -5.11 7.32 4.40
N VAL A 90 -6.25 7.88 4.82
CA VAL A 90 -6.87 7.59 6.11
C VAL A 90 -8.30 7.13 5.86
N ALA A 91 -8.65 5.96 6.39
CA ALA A 91 -10.02 5.49 6.36
C ALA A 91 -10.91 6.41 7.24
N PRO A 92 -12.18 6.62 6.88
CA PRO A 92 -13.07 7.42 7.72
C PRO A 92 -13.18 6.87 9.15
N PRO A 93 -13.60 7.71 10.12
CA PRO A 93 -13.92 7.25 11.47
C PRO A 93 -14.80 5.99 11.49
N GLY A 94 -14.44 5.02 12.33
CA GLY A 94 -15.15 3.74 12.43
C GLY A 94 -14.84 2.72 11.32
N TYR A 95 -13.80 2.95 10.51
CA TYR A 95 -13.32 2.01 9.50
C TYR A 95 -11.85 1.62 9.76
N LEU A 96 -11.50 0.39 9.39
CA LEU A 96 -10.13 -0.14 9.41
C LEU A 96 -9.67 -0.52 8.01
N VAL A 97 -8.35 -0.53 7.82
CA VAL A 97 -7.72 -1.01 6.59
C VAL A 97 -7.77 -2.53 6.55
N THR A 98 -8.32 -3.07 5.46
CA THR A 98 -8.46 -4.52 5.21
C THR A 98 -7.79 -4.97 3.91
N GLY A 99 -7.30 -4.02 3.11
CA GLY A 99 -6.58 -4.30 1.87
C GLY A 99 -5.78 -3.10 1.41
N VAL A 100 -4.76 -3.36 0.61
CA VAL A 100 -3.86 -2.35 0.04
C VAL A 100 -3.58 -2.75 -1.41
N ARG A 101 -3.54 -1.78 -2.32
CA ARG A 101 -3.14 -2.01 -3.71
C ARG A 101 -2.48 -0.80 -4.34
N PHE A 102 -1.80 -1.04 -5.44
CA PHE A 102 -1.45 0.00 -6.41
C PHE A 102 -2.40 -0.03 -7.60
N ARG A 103 -2.58 1.14 -8.20
CA ARG A 103 -3.43 1.33 -9.39
C ARG A 103 -2.95 2.56 -10.15
N PHE A 104 -3.25 2.65 -11.45
CA PHE A 104 -3.13 3.93 -12.15
C PHE A 104 -4.17 4.93 -11.66
N ALA A 105 -3.70 6.12 -11.29
CA ALA A 105 -4.54 7.26 -10.96
C ALA A 105 -5.47 7.57 -12.13
N TRP A 106 -6.69 8.01 -11.83
CA TRP A 106 -7.73 8.37 -12.80
C TRP A 106 -8.32 7.25 -13.63
N ASP A 107 -7.85 6.02 -13.46
CA ASP A 107 -8.38 4.90 -14.21
C ASP A 107 -9.77 4.48 -13.74
N SER A 108 -10.61 3.97 -14.64
CA SER A 108 -12.00 3.61 -14.35
C SER A 108 -12.09 2.39 -13.42
N ARG A 109 -12.71 2.56 -12.24
CA ARG A 109 -12.76 1.52 -11.20
C ARG A 109 -13.41 0.23 -11.66
N ALA A 110 -14.50 0.35 -12.41
CA ALA A 110 -15.24 -0.80 -12.94
C ALA A 110 -14.55 -1.43 -14.15
N TRP A 111 -13.89 -0.60 -14.97
CA TRP A 111 -13.30 -1.03 -16.24
C TRP A 111 -11.93 -0.38 -16.39
N PRO A 112 -10.84 -0.98 -15.86
CA PRO A 112 -9.49 -0.45 -16.03
C PRO A 112 -9.12 -0.35 -17.51
N LEU A 113 -8.78 0.85 -17.98
CA LEU A 113 -8.43 1.14 -19.38
C LEU A 113 -6.97 1.59 -19.52
N LEU A 114 -6.41 2.20 -18.47
CA LEU A 114 -5.04 2.69 -18.50
C LEU A 114 -4.05 1.55 -18.43
N ARG A 115 -3.13 1.48 -19.40
CA ARG A 115 -2.00 0.53 -19.38
C ARG A 115 -0.72 1.14 -18.83
N ARG A 116 -0.68 2.47 -18.70
CA ARG A 116 0.41 3.28 -18.16
C ARG A 116 -0.15 4.54 -17.52
N GLY A 117 0.58 5.12 -16.58
CA GLY A 117 0.21 6.38 -15.94
C GLY A 117 0.87 6.56 -14.59
N THR A 118 0.43 7.60 -13.87
CA THR A 118 0.85 7.81 -12.49
C THR A 118 0.25 6.75 -11.60
N THR A 119 1.09 5.98 -10.91
CA THR A 119 0.67 4.99 -9.93
C THR A 119 0.23 5.68 -8.65
N GLN A 120 -0.82 5.20 -8.01
CA GLN A 120 -1.27 5.64 -6.70
C GLN A 120 -1.50 4.45 -5.78
N LEU A 121 -1.25 4.67 -4.49
CA LEU A 121 -1.68 3.78 -3.42
C LEU A 121 -3.21 3.89 -3.28
N GLU A 122 -3.88 2.78 -2.96
CA GLU A 122 -5.25 2.77 -2.47
C GLU A 122 -5.36 1.81 -1.28
N ILE A 123 -6.15 2.21 -0.27
CA ILE A 123 -6.52 1.35 0.86
C ILE A 123 -7.97 0.90 0.74
N GLN A 124 -8.26 -0.34 1.09
CA GLN A 124 -9.61 -0.83 1.28
C GLN A 124 -10.01 -0.62 2.73
N ALA A 125 -11.12 0.07 2.93
CA ALA A 125 -11.69 0.38 4.23
C ALA A 125 -12.94 -0.48 4.49
N THR A 126 -13.03 -1.07 5.69
CA THR A 126 -14.19 -1.83 6.15
C THR A 126 -14.63 -1.34 7.51
N LYS A 127 -15.95 -1.18 7.69
CA LYS A 127 -16.52 -0.72 8.97
C LYS A 127 -16.26 -1.78 10.04
N PHE A 128 -16.04 -1.35 11.27
CA PHE A 128 -15.80 -2.28 12.37
C PHE A 128 -16.54 -1.86 13.63
N ASP A 129 -16.81 -2.87 14.47
CA ASP A 129 -17.34 -2.72 15.82
C ASP A 129 -16.17 -2.84 16.78
N PHE A 130 -15.84 -1.75 17.46
CA PHE A 130 -14.70 -1.71 18.37
C PHE A 130 -14.92 -2.61 19.60
N VAL A 131 -16.12 -2.63 20.17
CA VAL A 131 -16.42 -3.42 21.36
C VAL A 131 -16.42 -4.92 21.03
N GLN A 132 -17.00 -5.30 19.89
CA GLN A 132 -17.09 -6.70 19.50
C GLN A 132 -15.84 -7.23 18.79
N GLY A 133 -15.00 -6.35 18.24
CA GLY A 133 -13.84 -6.73 17.45
C GLY A 133 -14.22 -7.37 16.11
N LYS A 134 -15.27 -6.87 15.45
CA LYS A 134 -15.79 -7.48 14.21
C LYS A 134 -15.90 -6.48 13.09
N LEU A 135 -15.52 -6.92 11.89
CA LEU A 135 -15.79 -6.18 10.66
C LEU A 135 -17.23 -6.42 10.22
N PHE A 136 -17.87 -5.39 9.68
CA PHE A 136 -19.22 -5.48 9.14
C PHE A 136 -19.48 -4.52 7.98
N GLY A 137 -20.55 -4.79 7.22
CA GLY A 137 -20.94 -3.97 6.09
C GLY A 137 -20.11 -4.19 4.82
N LYS A 138 -20.28 -3.29 3.84
CA LYS A 138 -19.54 -3.31 2.58
C LYS A 138 -18.22 -2.55 2.73
N SER A 139 -17.18 -3.06 2.07
CA SER A 139 -15.89 -2.40 2.00
C SER A 139 -15.81 -1.48 0.77
N PHE A 140 -14.98 -0.45 0.82
CA PHE A 140 -14.74 0.44 -0.32
C PHE A 140 -13.27 0.85 -0.41
N TRP A 141 -12.84 1.24 -1.61
CA TRP A 141 -11.48 1.71 -1.86
C TRP A 141 -11.40 3.23 -1.65
N VAL A 142 -10.52 3.67 -0.76
CA VAL A 142 -10.19 5.07 -0.50
C VAL A 142 -9.14 5.51 -1.53
N PRO A 143 -9.46 6.47 -2.43
CA PRO A 143 -8.49 7.04 -3.36
C PRO A 143 -7.62 8.12 -2.69
N ALA A 144 -6.58 8.55 -3.39
CA ALA A 144 -5.86 9.78 -3.09
C ALA A 144 -6.80 11.01 -3.08
N SER A 145 -6.50 11.98 -2.20
CA SER A 145 -7.36 13.14 -1.93
C SER A 145 -7.18 14.30 -2.91
N SER A 146 -6.03 14.39 -3.61
CA SER A 146 -5.72 15.52 -4.51
C SER A 146 -5.42 15.09 -5.94
N MET A 147 -6.05 15.83 -6.85
CA MET A 147 -6.00 15.67 -8.30
C MET A 147 -4.79 16.34 -8.96
N SER A 148 -4.28 17.42 -8.36
CA SER A 148 -3.13 18.18 -8.87
C SER A 148 -2.02 18.17 -7.84
N LYS A 149 -0.96 17.44 -8.14
CA LYS A 149 0.21 17.28 -7.27
C LYS A 149 1.40 17.98 -7.90
N LYS A 150 2.13 18.72 -7.08
CA LYS A 150 3.46 19.22 -7.47
C LYS A 150 4.41 18.04 -7.65
N TYR A 151 5.31 18.15 -8.61
CA TYR A 151 6.37 17.16 -8.77
C TYR A 151 7.42 17.31 -7.67
N LEU A 152 7.95 16.18 -7.22
CA LEU A 152 9.22 16.10 -6.51
C LEU A 152 10.30 15.90 -7.56
N GLU A 153 11.09 16.94 -7.80
CA GLU A 153 12.23 16.88 -8.71
C GLU A 153 13.44 16.29 -7.98
N LEU A 154 14.00 15.23 -8.54
CA LEU A 154 15.26 14.65 -8.10
C LEU A 154 16.38 15.25 -8.95
N GLU A 155 17.03 16.31 -8.45
CA GLU A 155 18.10 17.04 -9.14
C GLU A 155 19.43 16.25 -9.06
N ASN A 156 19.98 15.87 -10.22
CA ASN A 156 21.22 15.12 -10.38
C ASN A 156 21.39 13.99 -9.32
N PRO A 157 20.46 13.02 -9.27
CA PRO A 157 20.39 12.06 -8.18
C PRO A 157 21.45 10.97 -8.31
N ASP A 158 22.33 10.84 -7.31
CA ASP A 158 23.20 9.69 -7.13
C ASP A 158 22.45 8.50 -6.47
N ASP A 159 23.12 7.36 -6.37
CA ASP A 159 22.69 6.15 -5.69
C ASP A 159 22.22 6.44 -4.25
N PRO A 160 20.94 6.16 -3.92
CA PRO A 160 20.39 6.36 -2.58
C PRO A 160 21.15 5.69 -1.43
N SER A 161 21.93 4.63 -1.69
CA SER A 161 22.71 3.92 -0.67
C SER A 161 23.97 4.67 -0.22
N LYS A 162 24.45 5.62 -1.03
CA LYS A 162 25.62 6.46 -0.73
C LYS A 162 25.25 7.76 0.00
N ALA A 163 23.96 8.01 0.20
CA ALA A 163 23.48 9.24 0.83
C ALA A 163 23.86 9.29 2.31
N PRO A 164 24.24 10.47 2.84
CA PRO A 164 24.36 10.67 4.29
C PRO A 164 23.06 10.31 5.03
N GLU A 165 23.17 9.73 6.22
CA GLU A 165 22.00 9.45 7.04
C GLU A 165 21.42 10.71 7.67
N GLU A 166 22.27 11.70 7.95
CA GLU A 166 21.87 12.99 8.48
C GLU A 166 21.04 13.77 7.45
N LEU A 167 20.07 14.56 7.94
CA LEU A 167 19.31 15.53 7.12
C LEU A 167 18.45 14.92 6.00
N GLN A 168 17.98 13.68 6.15
CA GLN A 168 16.99 13.13 5.22
C GLN A 168 15.70 13.96 5.24
N GLU A 169 15.33 14.49 4.07
CA GLU A 169 14.05 15.15 3.84
C GLU A 169 12.96 14.11 3.61
N VAL A 170 11.85 14.25 4.34
CA VAL A 170 10.65 13.44 4.16
C VAL A 170 9.62 14.24 3.38
N THR A 171 9.25 13.75 2.21
CA THR A 171 8.28 14.39 1.31
C THR A 171 7.03 13.52 1.13
N SER A 172 5.86 14.12 1.37
CA SER A 172 4.53 13.58 1.05
C SER A 172 3.73 14.63 0.25
N GLY A 173 2.57 14.24 -0.30
CA GLY A 173 1.66 15.11 -1.05
C GLY A 173 2.10 15.45 -2.48
N LYS A 174 3.22 14.91 -2.95
CA LYS A 174 3.80 15.16 -4.29
C LYS A 174 3.72 13.93 -5.20
N THR A 175 4.11 14.10 -6.46
CA THR A 175 4.35 12.99 -7.39
C THR A 175 5.83 12.91 -7.72
N VAL A 176 6.43 11.73 -7.66
CA VAL A 176 7.82 11.51 -8.07
C VAL A 176 7.87 10.63 -9.32
N LYS A 177 8.78 10.95 -10.24
CA LYS A 177 9.02 10.19 -11.46
C LYS A 177 10.19 9.24 -11.25
N PHE A 178 10.05 7.99 -11.67
CA PHE A 178 11.18 7.07 -11.75
C PHE A 178 12.09 7.48 -12.90
N ARG A 179 13.38 7.61 -12.63
CA ARG A 179 14.39 8.03 -13.61
C ARG A 179 15.71 7.31 -13.37
N ALA A 180 16.57 7.29 -14.37
CA ALA A 180 17.96 6.93 -14.17
C ALA A 180 18.62 7.93 -13.21
N SER A 181 19.57 7.42 -12.42
CA SER A 181 20.52 8.23 -11.66
C SER A 181 21.34 9.13 -12.58
N ASP A 182 22.03 10.09 -11.98
CA ASP A 182 22.85 11.04 -12.69
C ASP A 182 24.02 10.35 -13.40
N PHE A 183 24.33 10.80 -14.62
CA PHE A 183 25.39 10.21 -15.43
C PHE A 183 26.78 10.48 -14.85
N GLU A 184 27.03 11.67 -14.29
CA GLU A 184 28.33 12.02 -13.75
C GLU A 184 28.61 11.33 -12.41
N LYS A 185 27.56 11.08 -11.62
CA LYS A 185 27.70 10.49 -10.28
C LYS A 185 27.60 8.97 -10.25
N ASP A 186 26.74 8.39 -11.09
CA ASP A 186 26.40 6.97 -11.04
C ASP A 186 26.28 6.34 -12.45
N ALA A 187 26.77 7.02 -13.49
CA ALA A 187 26.70 6.58 -14.88
C ALA A 187 25.29 6.19 -15.36
N GLY A 188 24.24 6.67 -14.67
CA GLY A 188 22.84 6.29 -14.92
C GLY A 188 22.52 4.81 -14.68
N GLN A 189 23.29 4.09 -13.85
CA GLN A 189 23.12 2.65 -13.62
C GLN A 189 21.91 2.31 -12.74
N SER A 190 21.46 3.23 -11.90
CA SER A 190 20.37 3.01 -10.94
C SER A 190 19.07 3.62 -11.44
N THR A 191 17.94 2.93 -11.24
CA THR A 191 16.61 3.54 -11.36
C THR A 191 16.16 4.05 -9.99
N VAL A 192 16.00 5.35 -9.86
CA VAL A 192 15.66 6.04 -8.60
C VAL A 192 14.26 6.66 -8.66
N PRO A 193 13.56 6.81 -7.51
CA PRO A 193 13.96 6.38 -6.15
C PRO A 193 13.91 4.86 -5.96
N PHE A 194 14.63 4.35 -4.94
CA PHE A 194 14.56 2.93 -4.54
C PHE A 194 13.30 2.63 -3.72
N PHE A 195 12.92 1.36 -3.62
CA PHE A 195 11.85 0.92 -2.71
C PHE A 195 12.45 0.46 -1.38
N ASP A 196 11.92 0.97 -0.26
CA ASP A 196 12.32 0.54 1.08
C ASP A 196 11.69 -0.82 1.40
N GLY A 197 12.47 -1.89 1.30
CA GLY A 197 11.99 -3.26 1.50
C GLY A 197 11.73 -3.65 2.97
N ARG A 198 11.99 -2.75 3.93
CA ARG A 198 11.76 -3.03 5.36
C ARG A 198 10.26 -3.16 5.65
N SER A 199 9.93 -4.02 6.61
CA SER A 199 8.57 -4.18 7.08
C SER A 199 8.15 -3.01 7.98
N LEU A 200 7.02 -2.40 7.64
CA LEU A 200 6.28 -1.54 8.53
C LEU A 200 5.29 -2.42 9.31
N GLU A 201 5.60 -2.68 10.56
CA GLU A 201 4.76 -3.44 11.49
C GLU A 201 4.96 -2.94 12.92
N PHE A 202 4.02 -3.26 13.80
CA PHE A 202 4.06 -2.86 15.20
C PHE A 202 4.22 -4.08 16.12
N SER A 203 4.86 -3.85 17.27
CA SER A 203 4.97 -4.82 18.36
C SER A 203 4.55 -4.12 19.66
N PRO A 204 3.35 -4.40 20.22
CA PRO A 204 2.37 -5.39 19.74
C PRO A 204 1.68 -4.99 18.41
N PRO A 205 1.11 -5.94 17.64
CA PRO A 205 0.40 -5.63 16.40
C PRO A 205 -0.85 -4.79 16.66
N VAL A 206 -1.06 -3.76 15.83
CA VAL A 206 -2.23 -2.88 15.90
C VAL A 206 -2.93 -2.80 14.54
N PRO A 207 -4.27 -2.63 14.51
CA PRO A 207 -4.98 -2.42 13.26
C PRO A 207 -4.63 -1.05 12.68
N LEU A 208 -4.45 -0.98 11.35
CA LEU A 208 -4.21 0.28 10.67
C LEU A 208 -5.54 0.99 10.36
N GLN A 209 -5.62 2.28 10.66
CA GLN A 209 -6.68 3.16 10.16
C GLN A 209 -6.31 3.78 8.81
N GLY A 210 -5.01 3.90 8.53
CA GLY A 210 -4.53 4.46 7.28
C GLY A 210 -3.14 3.97 6.90
N LEU A 211 -2.76 4.28 5.67
CA LEU A 211 -1.47 3.97 5.11
C LEU A 211 -1.05 5.08 4.15
N GLY A 212 0.20 5.51 4.26
CA GLY A 212 0.80 6.50 3.40
C GLY A 212 2.04 5.98 2.68
N LEU A 213 2.36 6.65 1.59
CA LEU A 213 3.60 6.49 0.85
C LEU A 213 4.33 7.83 0.82
N PHE A 214 5.59 7.83 1.22
CA PHE A 214 6.43 9.03 1.20
C PHE A 214 7.79 8.75 0.57
N HIS A 215 8.45 9.81 0.15
CA HIS A 215 9.86 9.79 -0.25
C HIS A 215 10.70 10.26 0.93
N ARG A 216 11.76 9.51 1.25
CA ARG A 216 12.84 9.95 2.14
C ARG A 216 14.13 10.02 1.35
N GLY A 217 14.84 11.12 1.42
CA GLY A 217 16.10 11.23 0.69
C GLY A 217 16.87 12.47 1.07
N HIS A 218 18.02 12.63 0.43
CA HIS A 218 18.88 13.80 0.59
C HIS A 218 19.03 14.48 -0.77
N LYS A 219 19.19 15.82 -0.77
CA LYS A 219 19.45 16.56 -2.01
C LYS A 219 20.66 15.98 -2.74
N GLY A 220 20.53 15.78 -4.05
CA GLY A 220 21.58 15.18 -4.89
C GLY A 220 21.62 13.66 -4.89
N PHE A 221 20.69 12.98 -4.20
CA PHE A 221 20.53 11.52 -4.18
C PHE A 221 19.10 11.12 -4.58
N GLY A 222 18.92 9.89 -5.06
CA GLY A 222 17.62 9.39 -5.49
C GLY A 222 16.60 9.17 -4.37
N GLY A 223 17.06 8.86 -3.16
CA GLY A 223 16.21 8.52 -2.01
C GLY A 223 15.41 7.22 -2.14
N TYR A 224 14.50 7.01 -1.18
CA TYR A 224 13.70 5.81 -1.00
C TYR A 224 12.21 6.12 -0.91
N LEU A 225 11.38 5.27 -1.49
CA LEU A 225 9.95 5.19 -1.26
C LEU A 225 9.68 4.28 -0.07
N ALA A 226 9.01 4.81 0.95
CA ALA A 226 8.72 4.08 2.18
C ALA A 226 7.26 4.22 2.59
N PHE A 227 6.75 3.19 3.25
CA PHE A 227 5.41 3.23 3.84
C PHE A 227 5.42 3.92 5.19
N ARG A 228 4.33 4.64 5.49
CA ARG A 228 4.02 5.18 6.81
C ARG A 228 2.65 4.70 7.25
N ALA A 229 2.53 4.24 8.49
CA ALA A 229 1.25 3.80 9.06
C ALA A 229 0.52 4.98 9.69
N VAL A 230 -0.81 4.92 9.65
CA VAL A 230 -1.68 5.70 10.52
C VAL A 230 -2.44 4.69 11.37
N ASP A 231 -2.18 4.72 12.67
CA ASP A 231 -2.82 3.86 13.66
C ASP A 231 -4.24 4.35 13.99
N LEU A 232 -4.93 3.57 14.81
CA LEU A 232 -6.32 3.81 15.15
C LEU A 232 -6.47 5.05 16.04
N ASN A 233 -7.21 6.05 15.59
CA ASN A 233 -7.54 7.21 16.40
C ASN A 233 -8.60 6.88 17.46
N MET A 234 -8.13 6.57 18.67
CA MET A 234 -8.97 6.24 19.82
C MET A 234 -9.89 7.39 20.26
N PHE A 235 -9.45 8.64 20.12
CA PHE A 235 -10.26 9.80 20.51
C PHE A 235 -11.55 9.90 19.70
N THR A 236 -11.47 9.66 18.39
CA THR A 236 -12.64 9.68 17.51
C THR A 236 -13.62 8.56 17.87
N ILE A 237 -13.12 7.37 18.18
CA ILE A 237 -13.96 6.23 18.58
C ILE A 237 -14.76 6.58 19.84
N PHE A 238 -14.10 7.05 20.89
CA PHE A 238 -14.78 7.37 22.14
C PHE A 238 -15.75 8.55 22.02
N SER A 239 -15.43 9.53 21.17
CA SER A 239 -16.32 10.65 20.88
C SER A 239 -17.63 10.16 20.25
N ASP A 240 -17.57 9.28 19.25
CA ASP A 240 -18.75 8.70 18.60
C ASP A 240 -19.60 7.89 19.58
N TYR A 241 -18.98 7.09 20.44
CA TYR A 241 -19.70 6.34 21.49
C TYR A 241 -20.39 7.27 22.48
N SER A 242 -19.72 8.33 22.93
CA SER A 242 -20.30 9.28 23.89
C SER A 242 -21.53 10.02 23.31
N ASN A 243 -21.48 10.36 22.03
CA ASN A 243 -22.60 11.00 21.33
C ASN A 243 -23.74 10.02 21.08
N PHE A 244 -23.43 8.75 20.81
CA PHE A 244 -24.45 7.70 20.69
C PHE A 244 -25.23 7.55 21.99
N VAL A 245 -24.56 7.44 23.14
CA VAL A 245 -25.22 7.27 24.45
C VAL A 245 -26.12 8.46 24.79
N LYS A 246 -25.66 9.69 24.53
CA LYS A 246 -26.45 10.91 24.79
C LYS A 246 -27.73 11.04 23.96
N ASN A 247 -27.87 10.30 22.85
CA ASN A 247 -29.07 10.33 22.03
C ASN A 247 -30.17 9.36 22.54
N PHE A 248 -29.91 8.61 23.61
CA PHE A 248 -30.87 7.70 24.26
C PHE A 248 -31.21 8.13 25.70
N GLU A 249 -30.77 9.31 26.11
CA GLU A 249 -31.20 10.03 27.34
C GLU A 249 -32.15 11.18 26.96
#